data_AF-A0A8T7K9Q8-F1
#
_entry.id   AF-A0A8T7K9Q8-F1
#
_cell.length_a   1.000
_cell.length_b   1.000
_cell.length_c   1.000
_cell.angle_alpha   90.00
_cell.angle_beta   90.00
_cell.angle_gamma   90.00
#
_symmetry.space_group_name_H-M   'P 1'
#
loop_
_entity.id
_entity.type
_entity.pdbx_description
1 polymer ?
#
loop_
_entity_poly.entity_id
_entity_poly.type
_entity_poly.pdbx_seq_one_letter_code
_entity_poly.pdbx_strand_id
1 'polypeptide(L)'
;MTITHVTPKAGFTSPRSAFLVAVSPKPRERGLPYGWNIGERLRKDIEGKLDLQDRDTPEDLGFRVYKLGRSNYKAWQDYQGESIEELETFFDRIETPLVDGWQREHVLAEAMLLQGFPLDSTVTDEQGFTRNRIQRVESDAVGHRLFVCLDDQIADETIAQIQLAAEDVFICLDSALTDEAKLRLGDRCNLRVI
;
A
#
# COMPACT_ATOMS: atom_id res chain seq x y z
N MET A 1 -2.50 -14.54 9.60
CA MET A 1 -1.61 -13.73 10.45
C MET A 1 -2.19 -12.33 10.50
N THR A 2 -2.49 -11.80 11.69
CA THR A 2 -2.98 -10.42 11.85
C THR A 2 -1.82 -9.63 12.44
N ILE A 3 -1.28 -8.69 11.68
CA ILE A 3 -0.17 -7.85 12.10
C ILE A 3 -0.79 -6.53 12.56
N THR A 4 -0.88 -6.34 13.87
CA THR A 4 -1.38 -5.09 14.44
C THR A 4 -0.20 -4.14 14.57
N HIS A 5 -0.22 -3.04 13.82
CA HIS A 5 0.82 -2.02 13.87
C HIS A 5 0.38 -0.89 14.80
N VAL A 6 1.08 -0.67 15.90
CA VAL A 6 0.72 0.37 16.88
C VAL A 6 1.74 1.50 16.80
N THR A 7 1.28 2.71 16.45
CA THR A 7 2.14 3.88 16.25
C THR A 7 1.66 5.02 17.15
N PRO A 8 2.05 5.07 18.44
CA PRO A 8 1.56 6.10 19.33
C PRO A 8 1.93 7.49 18.79
N LYS A 9 0.93 8.31 18.48
CA LYS A 9 1.15 9.71 18.06
C LYS A 9 0.75 10.65 19.19
N ALA A 10 1.78 11.35 19.69
CA ALA A 10 1.78 12.45 20.64
C ALA A 10 1.59 12.08 22.14
N GLY A 11 2.67 12.26 22.92
CA GLY A 11 2.65 12.25 24.39
C GLY A 11 3.95 11.81 25.07
N PHE A 12 4.82 11.05 24.40
CA PHE A 12 6.08 10.56 24.98
C PHE A 12 7.29 11.37 24.50
N THR A 13 8.00 11.98 25.44
CA THR A 13 9.20 12.81 25.25
C THR A 13 10.48 11.99 25.06
N SER A 14 10.47 10.98 24.17
CA SER A 14 11.62 10.10 23.90
C SER A 14 11.50 9.52 22.47
N PRO A 15 12.59 9.09 21.80
CA PRO A 15 12.62 8.92 20.35
C PRO A 15 11.57 7.90 19.90
N ARG A 16 10.87 8.26 18.81
CA ARG A 16 9.71 7.56 18.22
C ARG A 16 9.95 6.06 18.19
N SER A 17 9.41 5.35 19.17
CA SER A 17 9.47 3.90 19.26
C SER A 17 8.19 3.37 18.61
N ALA A 18 8.31 2.88 17.39
CA ALA A 18 7.22 2.17 16.71
C ALA A 18 7.19 0.72 17.20
N PHE A 19 6.01 0.19 17.50
CA PHE A 19 5.84 -1.19 17.97
C PHE A 19 5.07 -1.99 16.93
N LEU A 20 5.75 -2.99 16.34
CA LEU A 20 5.10 -3.99 15.48
C LEU A 20 4.67 -5.19 16.33
N VAL A 21 3.36 -5.42 16.44
CA VAL A 21 2.81 -6.59 17.14
C VAL A 21 2.24 -7.57 16.12
N ALA A 22 3.02 -8.59 15.77
CA ALA A 22 2.57 -9.67 14.91
C ALA A 22 1.85 -10.75 15.73
N VAL A 23 0.58 -11.02 15.42
CA VAL A 23 -0.17 -12.11 16.05
C VAL A 23 -0.62 -13.13 15.02
N SER A 24 -0.18 -14.37 15.21
CA SER A 24 -0.68 -15.50 14.43
C SER A 24 -2.06 -15.91 14.94
N PRO A 25 -3.12 -15.90 14.09
CA PRO A 25 -4.40 -16.49 14.46
C PRO A 25 -4.19 -17.99 14.54
N LYS A 26 -4.08 -18.53 15.75
CA LYS A 26 -4.09 -19.99 15.93
C LYS A 26 -5.54 -20.48 15.79
N PRO A 27 -5.80 -21.51 14.95
CA PRO A 27 -7.09 -22.18 14.98
C PRO A 27 -7.27 -22.80 16.38
N ARG A 28 -8.43 -22.57 17.00
CA ARG A 28 -8.83 -23.34 18.19
C ARG A 28 -9.59 -24.57 17.73
N GLU A 29 -9.25 -25.73 18.30
CA GLU A 29 -10.10 -26.90 18.24
C GLU A 29 -11.46 -26.59 18.89
N ARG A 30 -12.55 -26.92 18.17
CA ARG A 30 -13.97 -26.81 18.54
C ARG A 30 -14.62 -25.43 18.42
N GLY A 31 -15.26 -25.22 17.26
CA GLY A 31 -16.70 -24.86 17.16
C GLY A 31 -17.22 -23.52 17.71
N LEU A 32 -16.37 -22.60 18.15
CA LEU A 32 -16.81 -21.26 18.58
C LEU A 32 -16.51 -20.20 17.50
N PRO A 33 -17.41 -19.21 17.28
CA PRO A 33 -17.17 -18.13 16.32
C PRO A 33 -15.91 -17.33 16.69
N TYR A 34 -15.14 -16.96 15.66
CA TYR A 34 -13.83 -16.29 15.73
C TYR A 34 -13.76 -15.21 16.82
N GLY A 35 -13.02 -15.46 17.91
CA GLY A 35 -12.93 -14.55 19.06
C GLY A 35 -11.49 -14.27 19.47
N TRP A 36 -10.78 -13.47 18.67
CA TRP A 36 -9.56 -12.77 19.11
C TRP A 36 -9.35 -11.48 18.31
N ASN A 37 -10.25 -10.52 18.46
CA ASN A 37 -10.02 -9.16 17.96
C ASN A 37 -9.08 -8.44 18.93
N ILE A 38 -7.77 -8.55 18.73
CA ILE A 38 -6.79 -7.70 19.42
C ILE A 38 -7.11 -6.23 19.21
N GLY A 39 -7.64 -5.87 18.04
CA GLY A 39 -8.18 -4.53 17.81
C GLY A 39 -9.30 -4.15 18.79
N GLU A 40 -10.22 -5.07 19.12
CA GLU A 40 -11.27 -4.80 20.11
C GLU A 40 -10.74 -4.79 21.55
N ARG A 41 -9.78 -5.67 21.88
CA ARG A 41 -9.14 -5.66 23.21
C ARG A 41 -8.28 -4.42 23.43
N LEU A 42 -7.46 -4.03 22.46
CA LEU A 42 -6.71 -2.77 22.49
C LEU A 42 -7.68 -1.59 22.57
N ARG A 43 -8.74 -1.56 21.76
CA ARG A 43 -9.78 -0.53 21.87
C ARG A 43 -10.35 -0.48 23.29
N LYS A 44 -10.81 -1.60 23.85
CA LYS A 44 -11.36 -1.65 25.21
C LYS A 44 -10.35 -1.30 26.32
N ASP A 45 -9.10 -1.72 26.19
CA ASP A 45 -8.04 -1.44 27.16
C ASP A 45 -7.60 0.03 27.12
N ILE A 46 -7.78 0.70 25.98
CA ILE A 46 -7.51 2.13 25.74
C ILE A 46 -8.71 2.99 26.18
N GLU A 47 -9.94 2.57 25.87
CA GLU A 47 -11.22 3.25 26.14
C GLU A 47 -11.46 3.53 27.64
N GLY A 48 -10.75 2.85 28.55
CA GLY A 48 -10.80 3.08 29.99
C GLY A 48 -9.54 3.66 30.65
N LYS A 49 -8.49 3.99 29.87
CA LYS A 49 -7.18 4.44 30.40
C LYS A 49 -6.68 5.78 29.84
N LEU A 50 -7.37 6.36 28.86
CA LEU A 50 -7.13 7.74 28.45
C LEU A 50 -8.20 8.65 29.08
N ASP A 51 -7.75 9.78 29.62
CA ASP A 51 -8.62 10.84 30.09
C ASP A 51 -9.20 11.55 28.85
N LEU A 52 -10.34 11.07 28.36
CA LEU A 52 -10.96 11.47 27.09
C LEU A 52 -11.96 12.63 27.24
N GLN A 53 -11.76 13.53 28.21
CA GLN A 53 -12.62 14.69 28.36
C GLN A 53 -12.09 15.86 27.51
N ASP A 54 -12.97 16.41 26.67
CA ASP A 54 -12.87 17.67 25.90
C ASP A 54 -12.14 17.69 24.54
N ARG A 55 -12.59 16.93 23.52
CA ARG A 55 -12.20 17.21 22.10
C ARG A 55 -13.29 16.93 21.05
N ASP A 56 -13.42 17.85 20.09
CA ASP A 56 -14.45 17.91 19.03
C ASP A 56 -14.16 17.10 17.74
N THR A 57 -13.11 16.25 17.70
CA THR A 57 -12.74 15.51 16.48
C THR A 57 -12.77 14.00 16.68
N PRO A 58 -13.36 13.20 15.75
CA PRO A 58 -13.32 11.73 15.80
C PRO A 58 -11.88 11.20 15.87
N GLU A 59 -11.63 10.26 16.78
CA GLU A 59 -10.31 9.84 17.22
C GLU A 59 -9.49 9.12 16.12
N ASP A 60 -8.28 9.60 15.83
CA ASP A 60 -7.20 8.75 15.32
C ASP A 60 -6.52 8.11 16.54
N LEU A 61 -6.91 6.88 16.87
CA LEU A 61 -6.41 6.13 18.03
C LEU A 61 -4.90 5.82 17.98
N GLY A 62 -4.18 6.31 16.96
CA GLY A 62 -2.72 6.19 16.87
C GLY A 62 -2.26 4.76 16.58
N PHE A 63 -3.06 3.96 15.87
CA PHE A 63 -2.61 2.65 15.42
C PHE A 63 -3.29 2.22 14.13
N ARG A 64 -2.54 1.51 13.29
CA ARG A 64 -3.03 0.95 12.02
C ARG A 64 -3.06 -0.58 12.12
N VAL A 65 -4.20 -1.18 11.80
CA VAL A 65 -4.33 -2.65 11.84
C VAL A 65 -4.19 -3.20 10.43
N TYR A 66 -3.24 -4.11 10.23
CA TYR A 66 -3.05 -4.80 8.96
C TYR A 66 -3.39 -6.29 9.11
N LYS A 67 -3.96 -6.87 8.05
CA LYS A 67 -4.27 -8.29 7.99
C LYS A 67 -3.59 -8.88 6.78
N LEU A 68 -2.92 -10.03 6.97
CA LEU A 68 -2.36 -10.76 5.84
C LEU A 68 -3.51 -11.32 5.00
N GLY A 69 -3.61 -10.83 3.77
CA GLY A 69 -4.53 -11.30 2.74
C GLY A 69 -3.81 -12.08 1.63
N ARG A 70 -4.54 -12.37 0.56
CA ARG A 70 -3.92 -12.75 -0.72
C ARG A 70 -3.37 -11.49 -1.39
N SER A 71 -2.28 -11.66 -2.14
CA SER A 71 -1.67 -10.59 -2.96
C SER A 71 -2.68 -9.98 -3.92
N ASN A 72 -2.62 -8.66 -4.10
CA ASN A 72 -3.38 -7.95 -5.12
C ASN A 72 -2.71 -8.05 -6.50
N TYR A 73 -1.40 -8.34 -6.54
CA TYR A 73 -0.69 -8.71 -7.76
C TYR A 73 -1.06 -10.14 -8.15
N LYS A 74 -1.40 -10.36 -9.41
CA LYS A 74 -1.58 -11.69 -9.98
C LYS A 74 -0.24 -12.42 -9.98
N ALA A 75 -0.24 -13.65 -9.50
CA ALA A 75 0.94 -14.50 -9.59
C ALA A 75 1.17 -14.87 -11.05
N TRP A 76 2.44 -14.88 -11.47
CA TRP A 76 2.85 -15.51 -12.72
C TRP A 76 2.38 -16.96 -12.71
N GLN A 77 1.73 -17.37 -13.79
CA GLN A 77 1.30 -18.74 -14.02
C GLN A 77 1.91 -19.19 -15.33
N ASP A 78 2.59 -20.34 -15.34
CA ASP A 78 3.07 -20.89 -16.60
C ASP A 78 1.88 -21.43 -17.41
N TYR A 79 1.84 -21.09 -18.68
CA TYR A 79 0.87 -21.68 -19.59
C TYR A 79 1.18 -23.18 -19.78
N GLN A 80 0.21 -24.04 -19.49
CA GLN A 80 0.31 -25.49 -19.67
C GLN A 80 -0.78 -26.05 -20.60
N GLY A 81 -1.47 -25.17 -21.34
CA GLY A 81 -2.52 -25.58 -22.27
C GLY A 81 -1.96 -26.11 -23.58
N GLU A 82 -2.83 -26.72 -24.38
CA GLU A 82 -2.49 -27.29 -25.70
C GLU A 82 -3.26 -26.61 -26.85
N SER A 83 -4.14 -25.64 -26.55
CA SER A 83 -5.03 -25.01 -27.54
C SER A 83 -4.81 -23.49 -27.68
N ILE A 84 -5.02 -22.97 -28.90
CA ILE A 84 -4.85 -21.55 -29.22
C ILE A 84 -5.87 -20.67 -28.47
N GLU A 85 -7.10 -21.16 -28.31
CA GLU A 85 -8.19 -20.43 -27.63
C GLU A 85 -7.92 -20.26 -26.12
N GLU A 86 -7.32 -21.28 -25.48
CA GLU A 86 -6.85 -21.18 -24.09
C GLU A 86 -5.67 -20.20 -23.96
N LEU A 87 -4.83 -20.12 -24.99
CA LEU A 87 -3.69 -19.21 -25.02
C LEU A 87 -4.14 -17.74 -25.13
N GLU A 88 -5.12 -17.44 -25.98
CA GLU A 88 -5.73 -16.10 -26.08
C GLU A 88 -6.33 -15.66 -24.74
N THR A 89 -7.14 -16.53 -24.13
CA THR A 89 -7.75 -16.26 -22.81
C THR A 89 -6.69 -16.07 -21.71
N PHE A 90 -5.57 -16.78 -21.81
CA PHE A 90 -4.46 -16.67 -20.88
C PHE A 90 -3.73 -15.32 -21.03
N PHE A 91 -3.51 -14.84 -22.26
CA PHE A 91 -2.93 -13.53 -22.50
C PHE A 91 -3.80 -12.39 -21.96
N ASP A 92 -5.11 -12.42 -22.24
CA ASP A 92 -6.06 -11.42 -21.73
C ASP A 92 -6.03 -11.35 -20.18
N ARG A 93 -5.86 -12.51 -19.52
CA ARG A 93 -5.78 -12.58 -18.06
C ARG A 93 -4.49 -11.99 -17.50
N ILE A 94 -3.38 -12.09 -18.23
CA ILE A 94 -2.05 -11.61 -17.83
C ILE A 94 -1.87 -10.13 -18.13
N GLU A 95 -2.58 -9.60 -19.14
CA GLU A 95 -2.52 -8.19 -19.52
C GLU A 95 -2.83 -7.25 -18.34
N THR A 96 -3.73 -7.66 -17.45
CA THR A 96 -4.04 -6.91 -16.23
C THR A 96 -3.26 -7.49 -15.04
N PRO A 97 -2.27 -6.77 -14.49
CA PRO A 97 -1.37 -7.31 -13.45
C PRO A 97 -2.04 -7.41 -12.07
N LEU A 98 -3.12 -6.68 -11.86
CA LEU A 98 -3.87 -6.65 -10.61
C LEU A 98 -5.12 -7.53 -10.69
N VAL A 99 -5.49 -8.12 -9.56
CA VAL A 99 -6.73 -8.90 -9.42
C VAL A 99 -7.97 -8.03 -9.59
N ASP A 100 -9.07 -8.60 -10.09
CA ASP A 100 -10.31 -7.86 -10.27
C ASP A 100 -10.84 -7.29 -8.94
N GLY A 101 -11.28 -6.03 -8.97
CA GLY A 101 -11.81 -5.35 -7.78
C GLY A 101 -10.76 -4.99 -6.73
N TRP A 102 -9.47 -4.95 -7.10
CA TRP A 102 -8.39 -4.45 -6.24
C TRP A 102 -8.74 -3.07 -5.67
N GLN A 103 -8.24 -2.80 -4.46
CA GLN A 103 -8.42 -1.53 -3.78
C GLN A 103 -7.10 -0.79 -3.71
N ARG A 104 -7.12 0.52 -3.95
CA ARG A 104 -5.92 1.35 -4.02
C ARG A 104 -5.09 1.28 -2.76
N GLU A 105 -5.74 1.29 -1.60
CA GLU A 105 -5.08 1.26 -0.30
C GLU A 105 -4.36 -0.07 -0.07
N HIS A 106 -4.88 -1.18 -0.61
CA HIS A 106 -4.26 -2.50 -0.48
C HIS A 106 -3.05 -2.64 -1.40
N VAL A 107 -3.18 -2.22 -2.66
CA VAL A 107 -2.07 -2.23 -3.61
C VAL A 107 -0.97 -1.29 -3.16
N LEU A 108 -1.31 -0.09 -2.66
CA LEU A 108 -0.34 0.84 -2.09
C LEU A 108 0.42 0.20 -0.92
N ALA A 109 -0.29 -0.44 0.02
CA ALA A 109 0.36 -1.09 1.16
C ALA A 109 1.30 -2.23 0.73
N GLU A 110 0.90 -3.05 -0.25
CA GLU A 110 1.77 -4.08 -0.82
C GLU A 110 2.98 -3.47 -1.55
N ALA A 111 2.76 -2.45 -2.39
CA ALA A 111 3.82 -1.76 -3.12
C ALA A 111 4.86 -1.16 -2.15
N MET A 112 4.41 -0.51 -1.08
CA MET A 112 5.27 0.01 -0.02
C MET A 112 6.15 -1.10 0.57
N LEU A 113 5.56 -2.23 0.96
CA LEU A 113 6.29 -3.35 1.53
C LEU A 113 7.28 -3.96 0.55
N LEU A 114 6.92 -4.08 -0.74
CA LEU A 114 7.80 -4.58 -1.79
C LEU A 114 8.99 -3.66 -2.07
N GLN A 115 8.83 -2.35 -1.86
CA GLN A 115 9.92 -1.37 -1.95
C GLN A 115 10.69 -1.20 -0.63
N GLY A 116 10.33 -1.94 0.42
CA GLY A 116 11.01 -1.88 1.72
C GLY A 116 10.59 -0.71 2.60
N PHE A 117 9.50 -0.01 2.28
CA PHE A 117 8.94 1.03 3.13
C PHE A 117 8.18 0.42 4.32
N PRO A 118 8.39 0.91 5.55
CA PRO A 118 7.64 0.43 6.70
C PRO A 118 6.18 0.92 6.68
N LEU A 119 5.27 0.22 7.36
CA LEU A 119 3.83 0.51 7.32
C LEU A 119 3.42 1.79 8.06
N ASP A 120 4.31 2.35 8.87
CA ASP A 120 4.19 3.66 9.50
C ASP A 120 4.71 4.82 8.64
N SER A 121 5.15 4.54 7.41
CA SER A 121 5.53 5.59 6.46
C SER A 121 4.39 6.58 6.25
N THR A 122 4.79 7.83 6.04
CA THR A 122 3.87 8.93 5.75
C THR A 122 3.47 8.84 4.28
N VAL A 123 2.16 8.76 4.03
CA VAL A 123 1.58 8.78 2.70
C VAL A 123 0.85 10.11 2.54
N THR A 124 1.14 10.85 1.48
CA THR A 124 0.48 12.11 1.14
C THR A 124 0.11 12.14 -0.33
N ASP A 125 -1.07 12.65 -0.66
CA ASP A 125 -1.44 12.93 -2.05
C ASP A 125 -0.64 14.17 -2.53
N GLU A 126 0.03 14.02 -3.68
CA GLU A 126 0.75 15.12 -4.34
C GLU A 126 -0.24 16.18 -4.82
N GLN A 127 0.06 17.44 -4.48
CA GLN A 127 -0.80 18.56 -4.82
C GLN A 127 -0.48 19.09 -6.21
N GLY A 128 -1.48 19.65 -6.88
CA GLY A 128 -1.31 20.29 -8.19
C GLY A 128 -1.50 19.36 -9.40
N PHE A 129 -1.86 18.09 -9.18
CA PHE A 129 -2.29 17.18 -10.23
C PHE A 129 -3.81 17.06 -10.22
N THR A 130 -4.47 17.44 -11.31
CA THR A 130 -5.94 17.38 -11.43
C THR A 130 -6.43 16.15 -12.18
N ARG A 131 -5.61 15.61 -13.08
CA ARG A 131 -5.94 14.44 -13.91
C ARG A 131 -5.51 13.12 -13.28
N ASN A 132 -4.48 13.16 -12.44
CA ASN A 132 -3.91 11.98 -11.84
C ASN A 132 -3.76 12.12 -10.33
N ARG A 133 -4.01 11.02 -9.61
CA ARG A 133 -3.77 10.91 -8.19
C ARG A 133 -2.44 10.21 -7.95
N ILE A 134 -1.43 11.01 -7.61
CA ILE A 134 -0.10 10.53 -7.25
C ILE A 134 0.01 10.55 -5.72
N GLN A 135 0.39 9.42 -5.15
CA GLN A 135 0.66 9.27 -3.72
C GLN A 135 2.16 9.22 -3.48
N ARG A 136 2.68 10.14 -2.69
CA ARG A 136 4.07 10.16 -2.23
C ARG A 136 4.17 9.48 -0.87
N VAL A 137 5.17 8.62 -0.73
CA VAL A 137 5.50 7.87 0.48
C VAL A 137 6.91 8.25 0.95
N GLU A 138 7.00 8.62 2.21
CA GLU A 138 8.23 9.01 2.89
C GLU A 138 8.40 8.28 4.22
N SER A 139 9.64 7.95 4.55
CA SER A 139 10.02 7.36 5.83
C SER A 139 11.43 7.79 6.21
N ASP A 140 11.65 8.12 7.48
CA ASP A 140 12.99 8.41 8.03
C ASP A 140 13.93 7.18 7.91
N ALA A 141 13.38 5.98 7.73
CA ALA A 141 14.12 4.74 7.58
C ALA A 141 14.59 4.45 6.14
N VAL A 142 14.09 5.21 5.15
CA VAL A 142 14.36 4.98 3.72
C VAL A 142 14.95 6.25 3.11
N GLY A 143 16.10 6.11 2.44
CA GLY A 143 16.86 7.26 1.90
C GLY A 143 16.32 7.85 0.58
N HIS A 144 15.20 7.37 0.07
CA HIS A 144 14.57 7.84 -1.16
C HIS A 144 13.05 7.90 -0.98
N ARG A 145 12.36 8.57 -1.90
CA ARG A 145 10.89 8.68 -1.88
C ARG A 145 10.29 7.68 -2.84
N LEU A 146 9.10 7.22 -2.50
CA LEU A 146 8.30 6.37 -3.37
C LEU A 146 7.07 7.16 -3.82
N PHE A 147 6.85 7.20 -5.13
CA PHE A 147 5.69 7.80 -5.76
C PHE A 147 4.87 6.68 -6.40
N VAL A 148 3.56 6.67 -6.17
CA VAL A 148 2.66 5.64 -6.65
C VAL A 148 1.47 6.29 -7.36
N CYS A 149 1.24 5.93 -8.62
CA CYS A 149 0.06 6.33 -9.39
C CYS A 149 -0.65 5.09 -9.90
N LEU A 150 -1.86 4.85 -9.41
CA LEU A 150 -2.68 3.67 -9.74
C LEU A 150 -3.90 4.06 -10.57
N ASP A 151 -3.74 5.07 -11.43
CA ASP A 151 -4.78 5.47 -12.38
C ASP A 151 -4.58 4.71 -13.69
N ASP A 152 -5.67 4.46 -14.41
CA ASP A 152 -5.62 3.67 -15.65
C ASP A 152 -4.81 4.33 -16.76
N GLN A 153 -4.66 5.66 -16.72
CA GLN A 153 -3.91 6.45 -17.69
C GLN A 153 -3.22 7.62 -16.97
N ILE A 154 -1.94 7.85 -17.28
CA ILE A 154 -1.19 9.01 -16.78
C ILE A 154 -1.06 10.03 -17.90
N ALA A 155 -1.54 11.25 -17.63
CA ALA A 155 -1.51 12.32 -18.61
C ALA A 155 -0.08 12.87 -18.83
N ASP A 156 0.24 13.29 -20.05
CA ASP A 156 1.56 13.85 -20.38
C ASP A 156 1.90 15.08 -19.53
N GLU A 157 0.90 15.89 -19.16
CA GLU A 157 1.11 17.03 -18.28
C GLU A 157 1.56 16.61 -16.89
N THR A 158 1.03 15.50 -16.38
CA THR A 158 1.44 14.90 -15.10
C THR A 158 2.91 14.49 -15.15
N ILE A 159 3.35 13.84 -16.24
CA ILE A 159 4.74 13.41 -16.44
C ILE A 159 5.68 14.62 -16.55
N ALA A 160 5.26 15.67 -17.25
CA ALA A 160 6.05 16.88 -17.39
C ALA A 160 6.19 17.65 -16.06
N GLN A 161 5.12 17.67 -15.26
CA GLN A 161 5.07 18.44 -14.02
C GLN A 161 5.68 17.71 -12.82
N ILE A 162 5.61 16.38 -12.76
CA ILE A 162 6.10 15.61 -11.61
C ILE A 162 7.60 15.83 -11.41
N GLN A 163 7.99 16.12 -10.17
CA GLN A 163 9.38 16.36 -9.78
C GLN A 163 9.91 15.13 -9.04
N LEU A 164 10.73 14.36 -9.73
CA LEU A 164 11.36 13.14 -9.22
C LEU A 164 12.88 13.35 -9.20
N ALA A 165 13.54 12.87 -8.15
CA ALA A 165 14.98 12.70 -8.12
C ALA A 165 15.37 11.37 -8.77
N ALA A 166 16.64 11.23 -9.16
CA ALA A 166 17.12 10.02 -9.84
C ALA A 166 17.02 8.77 -8.94
N GLU A 167 17.15 8.95 -7.63
CA GLU A 167 17.02 7.91 -6.61
C GLU A 167 15.56 7.56 -6.27
N ASP A 168 14.60 8.42 -6.60
CA ASP A 168 13.20 8.17 -6.28
C ASP A 168 12.64 7.03 -7.12
N VAL A 169 11.71 6.28 -6.53
CA VAL A 169 11.01 5.18 -7.22
C VAL A 169 9.62 5.67 -7.62
N PHE A 170 9.26 5.49 -8.89
CA PHE A 170 7.92 5.77 -9.38
C PHE A 170 7.23 4.47 -9.81
N ILE A 171 6.12 4.13 -9.17
CA ILE A 171 5.30 2.95 -9.48
C ILE A 171 4.02 3.37 -10.20
N CYS A 172 3.74 2.74 -11.33
CA CYS A 172 2.47 2.88 -12.04
C CYS A 172 2.08 1.61 -12.80
N LEU A 173 0.84 1.53 -13.25
CA LEU A 173 0.39 0.44 -14.14
C LEU A 173 1.15 0.53 -15.46
N ASP A 174 1.57 -0.61 -16.01
CA ASP A 174 2.26 -0.66 -17.31
C ASP A 174 1.40 -0.08 -18.45
N SER A 175 0.09 -0.35 -18.40
CA SER A 175 -0.91 0.13 -19.35
C SER A 175 -1.21 1.64 -19.23
N ALA A 176 -0.80 2.27 -18.13
CA ALA A 176 -1.06 3.70 -17.90
C ALA A 176 -0.09 4.64 -18.61
N LEU A 177 0.99 4.10 -19.19
CA LEU A 177 2.02 4.87 -19.90
C LEU A 177 2.19 4.37 -21.33
N THR A 178 2.43 5.29 -22.25
CA THR A 178 2.95 4.97 -23.58
C THR A 178 4.44 4.61 -23.52
N ASP A 179 4.97 3.91 -24.53
CA ASP A 179 6.39 3.56 -24.58
C ASP A 179 7.32 4.78 -24.53
N GLU A 180 6.94 5.88 -25.19
CA GLU A 180 7.69 7.14 -25.11
C GLU A 180 7.67 7.72 -23.68
N ALA A 181 6.52 7.68 -23.01
CA ALA A 181 6.38 8.14 -21.63
C ALA A 181 7.22 7.30 -20.65
N LYS A 182 7.27 5.98 -20.84
CA LYS A 182 8.11 5.06 -20.04
C LYS A 182 9.59 5.44 -20.15
N LEU A 183 10.09 5.69 -21.36
CA LEU A 183 11.48 6.11 -21.57
C LEU A 183 11.76 7.46 -20.88
N ARG A 184 10.89 8.45 -21.08
CA ARG A 184 11.05 9.78 -20.47
C ARG A 184 11.06 9.75 -18.94
N LEU A 185 10.23 8.92 -18.32
CA LEU A 185 10.22 8.74 -16.87
C LEU A 185 11.43 7.93 -16.39
N GLY A 186 11.79 6.87 -17.11
CA GLY A 186 12.94 6.02 -16.80
C GLY A 186 14.28 6.76 -16.82
N ASP A 187 14.43 7.78 -17.67
CA ASP A 187 15.63 8.63 -17.69
C ASP A 187 15.75 9.55 -16.47
N ARG A 188 14.65 9.78 -15.72
CA ARG A 188 14.56 10.75 -14.63
C ARG A 188 14.50 10.13 -13.25
N CYS A 189 14.09 8.86 -13.14
CA CYS A 189 13.84 8.17 -11.87
C CYS A 189 13.92 6.66 -12.04
N ASN A 190 13.83 5.93 -10.91
CA ASN A 190 13.67 4.49 -10.93
C ASN A 190 12.21 4.11 -11.23
N LEU A 191 11.85 4.07 -12.51
CA LEU A 191 10.52 3.66 -12.97
C LEU A 191 10.30 2.15 -12.74
N ARG A 192 9.17 1.82 -12.10
CA ARG A 192 8.69 0.46 -11.91
C ARG A 192 7.25 0.36 -12.41
N VAL A 193 7.09 -0.27 -13.55
CA VAL A 193 5.76 -0.63 -14.05
C VAL A 193 5.29 -1.92 -13.36
N ILE A 194 4.02 -1.93 -13.00
CA ILE A 194 3.33 -3.13 -12.50
C ILE A 194 2.31 -3.60 -13.49
#